data_AF-A0A661CHJ3-F1
#
_entry.id   AF-A0A661CHJ3-F1
#
_cell.length_a   1.000
_cell.length_b   1.000
_cell.length_c   1.000
_cell.angle_alpha   90.00
_cell.angle_beta   90.00
_cell.angle_gamma   90.00
#
_symmetry.space_group_name_H-M   'P 1'
#
loop_
_entity.id
_entity.type
_entity.pdbx_description
1 polymer ?
#
loop_
_entity_poly.entity_id
_entity_poly.type
_entity_poly.pdbx_seq_one_letter_code
_entity_poly.pdbx_strand_id
1 'polypeptide(L)'
;MYYVGSAALSNFRREKLLNMAQTVAPSLTRLDAQYLYFVDLKRPLSETDADRLCALLPDSQSPQTPLSQQEGLLVIPRPGTISPWSSKATDIATVCGLSAV
;
A
#
# COMPACT_ATOMS: atom_id res chain seq x y z
N MET A 1 11.56 -1.54 1.61
CA MET A 1 11.01 -0.21 1.91
C MET A 1 9.49 -0.25 1.75
N TYR A 2 8.71 0.64 2.37
CA TYR A 2 7.27 0.72 2.10
C TYR A 2 6.82 2.16 1.86
N TYR A 3 5.75 2.32 1.08
CA TYR A 3 5.09 3.60 0.82
C TYR A 3 3.61 3.48 1.17
N VAL A 4 3.06 4.55 1.75
CA VAL A 4 1.63 4.62 2.10
C VAL A 4 0.90 5.27 0.94
N GLY A 5 -0.09 4.57 0.39
CA GLY A 5 -0.96 5.06 -0.67
C GLY A 5 -2.24 5.70 -0.15
N SER A 6 -3.13 6.05 -1.07
CA SER A 6 -4.45 6.58 -0.75
C SER A 6 -5.38 5.55 -0.08
N ALA A 7 -6.53 6.05 0.37
CA ALA A 7 -7.59 5.22 0.93
C ALA A 7 -8.01 4.11 -0.05
N ALA A 8 -7.99 2.87 0.42
CA ALA A 8 -8.31 1.69 -0.38
C ALA A 8 -9.82 1.51 -0.62
N LEU A 9 -10.65 2.18 0.19
CA LEU A 9 -12.10 2.07 0.15
C LEU A 9 -12.74 3.44 -0.05
N SER A 10 -13.73 3.50 -0.95
CA SER A 10 -14.66 4.63 -1.01
C SER A 10 -15.55 4.67 0.24
N ASN A 11 -16.17 5.82 0.52
CA ASN A 11 -17.09 5.98 1.66
C ASN A 11 -18.17 4.88 1.70
N PHE A 12 -18.82 4.62 0.56
CA PHE A 12 -19.84 3.57 0.45
C PHE A 12 -19.31 2.17 0.77
N ARG A 13 -18.11 1.80 0.28
CA ARG A 13 -17.52 0.48 0.55
C ARG A 13 -17.09 0.35 2.02
N ARG A 14 -16.58 1.44 2.61
CA ARG A 14 -16.20 1.51 4.03
C ARG A 14 -17.41 1.30 4.93
N GLU A 15 -18.51 2.01 4.69
CA GLU A 15 -19.76 1.85 5.45
C GLU A 15 -20.33 0.43 5.33
N LYS A 16 -20.36 -0.12 4.10
CA LYS A 16 -20.80 -1.50 3.89
C LYS A 16 -19.96 -2.51 4.69
N LEU A 17 -18.63 -2.36 4.68
CA LEU A 17 -17.73 -3.25 5.41
C LEU A 17 -17.88 -3.08 6.92
N LEU A 18 -18.03 -1.86 7.42
CA LEU A 18 -18.27 -1.57 8.84
C LEU A 18 -19.56 -2.24 9.32
N ASN A 19 -20.66 -2.09 8.58
CA ASN A 19 -21.94 -2.72 8.91
C ASN A 19 -21.83 -4.25 8.95
N MET A 20 -21.08 -4.85 8.02
CA MET A 20 -20.81 -6.29 8.04
C MET A 20 -19.98 -6.70 9.27
N ALA A 21 -18.90 -5.97 9.57
CA ALA A 21 -18.02 -6.28 10.70
C ALA A 21 -18.75 -6.15 12.05
N GLN A 22 -19.67 -5.18 12.19
CA GLN A 22 -20.47 -4.99 13.40
C GLN A 22 -21.39 -6.17 13.72
N THR A 23 -21.70 -7.04 12.75
CA THR A 23 -22.44 -8.29 13.03
C THR A 23 -21.66 -9.27 13.90
N VAL A 24 -20.32 -9.17 13.92
CA VAL A 24 -19.41 -10.02 14.70
C VAL A 24 -18.75 -9.22 15.83
N ALA A 25 -18.48 -7.93 15.62
CA ALA A 25 -17.87 -7.03 16.61
C ALA A 25 -18.72 -5.74 16.76
N PRO A 26 -19.82 -5.77 17.55
CA PRO A 26 -20.75 -4.63 17.66
C PRO A 26 -20.13 -3.33 18.21
N SER A 27 -19.01 -3.43 18.93
CA SER A 27 -18.29 -2.28 19.47
C SER A 27 -17.42 -1.54 18.44
N LEU A 28 -17.28 -2.06 17.22
CA LEU A 28 -16.48 -1.43 16.17
C LEU A 28 -17.20 -0.19 15.64
N THR A 29 -16.65 1.00 15.88
CA THR A 29 -17.28 2.29 15.51
C THR A 29 -16.74 2.89 14.22
N ARG A 30 -15.52 2.50 13.81
CA ARG A 30 -14.83 3.05 12.65
C ARG A 30 -13.90 2.00 12.05
N LEU A 31 -13.76 2.03 10.73
CA LEU A 31 -12.80 1.24 9.98
C LEU A 31 -12.23 2.11 8.88
N ASP A 32 -10.90 2.09 8.72
CA ASP A 32 -10.22 2.70 7.59
C ASP A 32 -9.28 1.70 6.94
N ALA A 33 -8.99 1.90 5.66
CA ALA A 33 -8.05 1.07 4.92
C ALA A 33 -7.26 1.94 3.94
N GLN A 34 -5.96 1.68 3.86
CA GLN A 34 -5.04 2.39 2.98
C GLN A 34 -4.22 1.36 2.20
N TYR A 35 -3.80 1.71 0.99
CA TYR A 35 -2.83 0.90 0.28
C TYR A 35 -1.46 1.01 0.93
N LEU A 36 -0.75 -0.10 0.97
CA LEU A 36 0.67 -0.16 1.31
C LEU A 36 1.41 -0.80 0.16
N TYR A 37 2.42 -0.09 -0.35
CA TYR A 37 3.28 -0.56 -1.41
C TYR A 37 4.61 -1.00 -0.81
N PHE A 38 4.89 -2.29 -0.86
CA PHE A 38 6.17 -2.83 -0.44
C PHE A 38 7.10 -2.85 -1.65
N VAL A 39 8.26 -2.22 -1.50
CA VAL A 39 9.27 -2.11 -2.54
C VAL A 39 10.53 -2.78 -2.04
N ASP A 40 10.89 -3.89 -2.67
CA ASP A 40 12.18 -4.52 -2.49
C ASP A 40 13.21 -3.79 -3.34
N LEU A 41 14.39 -3.52 -2.77
CA LEU A 41 15.40 -2.66 -3.40
C LEU A 41 16.72 -3.41 -3.53
N LYS A 42 17.25 -3.47 -4.75
CA LYS A 42 18.57 -4.06 -5.04
C LYS A 42 19.72 -3.16 -4.60
N ARG A 43 19.47 -1.85 -4.53
CA ARG A 43 20.40 -0.82 -4.06
C ARG A 43 19.62 0.35 -3.45
N PRO A 44 20.24 1.17 -2.60
CA PRO A 44 19.63 2.42 -2.14
C PRO A 44 19.19 3.30 -3.32
N LEU A 45 18.04 3.97 -3.16
CA LEU A 45 17.53 4.93 -4.13
C LEU A 45 18.33 6.23 -4.03
N SER A 46 18.62 6.83 -5.19
CA SER A 46 18.98 8.25 -5.25
C SER A 46 17.73 9.10 -4.99
N GLU A 47 17.88 10.38 -4.70
CA GLU A 47 16.75 11.31 -4.56
C GLU A 47 15.87 11.30 -5.82
N THR A 48 16.48 11.34 -7.00
CA THR A 48 15.75 11.28 -8.27
C THR A 48 15.01 9.96 -8.48
N ASP A 49 15.61 8.82 -8.10
CA ASP A 49 14.94 7.51 -8.21
C ASP A 49 13.77 7.42 -7.21
N ALA A 50 13.93 8.01 -6.01
CA ALA A 50 12.86 8.07 -5.01
C ALA A 50 11.68 8.93 -5.47
N ASP A 51 11.93 10.10 -6.05
CA ASP A 51 10.89 10.99 -6.58
C ASP A 51 10.11 10.32 -7.73
N ARG A 52 10.83 9.65 -8.63
CA ARG A 52 10.21 8.89 -9.73
C ARG A 52 9.36 7.73 -9.20
N LEU A 53 9.86 7.00 -8.20
CA LEU A 53 9.10 5.91 -7.59
C LEU A 53 7.82 6.43 -6.93
N CYS A 54 7.90 7.53 -6.17
CA CYS A 54 6.73 8.19 -5.59
C CYS A 54 5.72 8.60 -6.67
N ALA A 55 6.17 9.13 -7.81
CA ALA A 55 5.30 9.54 -8.91
C ALA A 55 4.59 8.37 -9.60
N LEU A 56 5.17 7.16 -9.58
CA LEU A 56 4.55 5.94 -10.12
C LEU A 56 3.53 5.32 -9.16
N LEU A 57 3.69 5.55 -7.86
CA LEU A 57 2.83 4.99 -6.83
C LEU A 57 1.65 5.94 -6.54
N PRO A 58 0.40 5.54 -6.82
CA PRO A 58 -0.76 6.43 -6.75
C PRO A 58 -0.94 7.07 -5.37
N ASP A 59 -0.97 8.41 -5.35
CA ASP A 59 -1.13 9.26 -4.16
C ASP A 59 -0.24 8.84 -2.98
N SER A 60 0.95 8.32 -3.31
CA SER A 60 1.84 7.79 -2.29
C SER A 60 2.59 8.89 -1.57
N GLN A 61 2.69 8.75 -0.25
CA GLN A 61 3.58 9.56 0.56
C GLN A 61 4.84 8.75 0.88
N SER A 62 5.96 9.47 0.95
CA SER A 62 7.27 8.94 1.34
C SER A 62 7.16 8.16 2.66
N PRO A 63 8.05 7.17 2.93
CA PRO A 63 7.93 6.24 4.07
C PRO A 63 7.94 6.87 5.45
N GLN A 64 8.08 8.20 5.53
CA GLN A 64 8.26 8.94 6.76
C GLN A 64 6.97 9.13 7.56
N THR A 65 5.80 8.72 7.06
CA THR A 65 4.59 8.68 7.88
C THR A 65 4.56 7.33 8.61
N PRO A 66 4.85 7.29 9.93
CA PRO A 66 4.71 6.05 10.67
C PRO A 66 3.24 5.64 10.60
N LEU A 67 2.99 4.39 10.23
CA LEU A 67 1.67 3.80 10.48
C LEU A 67 1.42 3.95 11.97
N SER A 68 0.32 4.60 12.34
CA SER A 68 -0.02 4.77 13.75
C SER A 68 0.03 3.39 14.41
N GLN A 69 0.61 3.27 15.60
CA GLN A 69 0.69 2.02 16.38
C GLN A 69 -0.69 1.47 16.82
N GLN A 70 -1.77 1.93 16.18
CA GLN A 70 -3.12 1.41 16.34
C GLN A 70 -3.13 -0.05 15.86
N GLU A 71 -3.86 -0.90 16.59
CA GLU A 71 -4.11 -2.28 16.20
C GLU A 71 -4.75 -2.30 14.81
N GLY A 72 -4.06 -2.93 13.85
CA GLY A 72 -4.47 -2.95 12.46
C GLY A 72 -4.22 -4.32 11.83
N LEU A 73 -5.01 -4.64 10.80
CA LEU A 73 -4.84 -5.86 10.03
C LEU A 73 -4.10 -5.53 8.73
N LEU A 74 -2.99 -6.23 8.48
CA LEU A 74 -2.28 -6.17 7.21
C LEU A 74 -2.76 -7.29 6.28
N VAL A 75 -3.34 -6.92 5.14
CA VAL A 75 -3.79 -7.87 4.12
C VAL A 75 -2.84 -7.82 2.93
N ILE A 76 -2.12 -8.90 2.69
CA ILE A 76 -1.14 -9.05 1.60
C ILE A 76 -1.30 -10.41 0.91
N PRO A 77 -0.74 -10.59 -0.30
CA PRO A 77 -0.65 -11.90 -0.94
C PRO A 77 0.00 -12.93 -0.01
N ARG A 78 -0.38 -14.20 -0.19
CA ARG A 78 0.19 -15.30 0.60
C ARG A 78 1.72 -15.35 0.39
N PRO A 79 2.51 -15.56 1.45
CA PRO A 79 3.95 -15.80 1.30
C PRO A 79 4.25 -16.90 0.27
N GLY A 80 5.24 -16.66 -0.58
CA GLY A 80 5.58 -17.55 -1.70
C GLY A 80 4.76 -17.31 -2.97
N THR A 81 3.90 -16.28 -3.02
CA THR A 81 3.17 -15.89 -4.24
C THR A 81 3.53 -14.46 -4.65
N ILE A 82 3.56 -14.21 -5.97
CA ILE A 82 3.70 -12.87 -6.55
C ILE A 82 2.35 -12.51 -7.17
N SER A 83 1.77 -11.38 -6.76
CA SER A 83 0.50 -10.93 -7.33
C SER A 83 0.68 -10.44 -8.77
N PRO A 84 -0.35 -10.54 -9.63
CA PRO A 84 -0.32 -9.94 -10.96
C PRO A 84 -0.02 -8.42 -10.92
N TRP A 85 -0.51 -7.74 -9.87
CA TRP A 85 -0.19 -6.34 -9.63
C TRP A 85 1.30 -6.11 -9.42
N SER A 86 1.95 -6.94 -8.59
CA SER A 86 3.39 -6.82 -8.32
C SER A 86 4.21 -7.02 -9.59
N SER A 87 3.89 -8.05 -10.40
CA SER A 87 4.59 -8.26 -11.68
C SER A 87 4.48 -7.04 -12.58
N LYS A 88 3.26 -6.50 -12.75
CA LYS A 88 3.04 -5.35 -13.62
C LYS A 88 3.67 -4.06 -13.09
N ALA A 89 3.63 -3.83 -11.78
CA ALA A 89 4.25 -2.67 -11.15
C ALA A 89 5.78 -2.68 -11.30
N THR A 90 6.42 -3.84 -11.14
CA THR A 90 7.86 -4.02 -11.37
C THR A 90 8.23 -3.80 -12.84
N ASP A 91 7.42 -4.28 -13.78
CA ASP A 91 7.63 -4.00 -15.22
C ASP A 91 7.57 -2.50 -15.51
N ILE A 92 6.58 -1.78 -14.96
CA ILE A 92 6.46 -0.33 -15.12
C ILE A 92 7.68 0.38 -14.54
N ALA A 93 8.11 0.03 -13.33
CA ALA A 93 9.30 0.61 -12.70
C ALA A 93 10.54 0.40 -13.58
N THR A 94 10.72 -0.80 -14.13
CA THR A 94 11.82 -1.15 -15.03
C THR A 94 11.79 -0.30 -16.31
N VAL A 95 10.63 -0.17 -16.97
CA VAL A 95 10.46 0.66 -18.17
C VAL A 95 10.74 2.14 -17.90
N CYS A 96 10.39 2.63 -16.70
CA CYS A 96 10.70 3.99 -16.25
C CYS A 96 12.16 4.18 -15.79
N GLY A 97 13.02 3.18 -15.96
CA GLY A 97 14.45 3.26 -15.63
C GLY A 97 14.80 3.07 -14.16
N LEU A 98 13.84 2.65 -13.31
CA LEU A 98 14.07 2.38 -11.88
C LEU A 98 14.69 0.99 -11.68
N SER A 99 15.93 0.82 -12.12
CA SER A 99 16.69 -0.44 -12.00
C SER A 99 16.96 -0.90 -10.56
N ALA A 100 16.77 -0.01 -9.58
CA ALA A 100 16.92 -0.33 -8.16
C ALA A 100 15.76 -1.16 -7.61
N VAL A 101 14.60 -1.18 -8.28
CA VAL A 101 13.38 -1.94 -7.93
C VAL A 101 13.42 -3.34 -8.57
#